data_AF-A0A136M126-F1
#
_entry.id   AF-A0A136M126-F1
#
_cell.length_a   1.000
_cell.length_b   1.000
_cell.length_c   1.000
_cell.angle_alpha   90.00
_cell.angle_beta   90.00
_cell.angle_gamma   90.00
#
_symmetry.space_group_name_H-M   'P 1'
#
loop_
_entity.id
_entity.type
_entity.pdbx_description
1 polymer ?
#
loop_
_entity_poly.entity_id
_entity_poly.type
_entity_poly.pdbx_seq_one_letter_code
_entity_poly.pdbx_strand_id
1 'polypeptide(L)'
;MPKLSDKQVVNFLNAASPGSCLAVQLAQDHLKEGKSIKELFTKHSSPFGITDEAVYGHYIKAHKLSEKRYQIEFGCHAGPLAGDGGTWIVEFDKDDKVVSCDQVGRWIS
;
A
#
# COMPACT_ATOMS: atom_id res chain seq x y z
N MET A 1 1.52 -15.16 -6.39
CA MET A 1 0.76 -14.23 -5.54
C MET A 1 -0.39 -13.64 -6.35
N PRO A 2 -1.62 -13.63 -5.81
CA PRO A 2 -2.72 -12.90 -6.44
C PRO A 2 -2.37 -11.41 -6.46
N LYS A 3 -2.40 -10.80 -7.65
CA LYS A 3 -2.17 -9.36 -7.82
C LYS A 3 -3.51 -8.64 -7.68
N LEU A 4 -3.57 -7.63 -6.82
CA LEU A 4 -4.67 -6.66 -6.82
C LEU A 4 -4.63 -5.88 -8.14
N SER A 5 -5.79 -5.51 -8.66
CA SER A 5 -5.88 -4.58 -9.79
C SER A 5 -5.59 -3.15 -9.33
N ASP A 6 -5.17 -2.27 -10.23
CA ASP A 6 -4.96 -0.84 -9.92
C ASP A 6 -6.22 -0.20 -9.30
N LYS A 7 -7.41 -0.59 -9.80
CA LYS A 7 -8.70 -0.15 -9.24
C LYS A 7 -8.89 -0.60 -7.79
N GLN A 8 -8.57 -1.85 -7.48
CA GLN A 8 -8.64 -2.37 -6.12
C GLN A 8 -7.65 -1.65 -5.18
N VAL A 9 -6.44 -1.34 -5.66
CA VAL A 9 -5.45 -0.58 -4.88
C VAL A 9 -5.96 0.82 -4.56
N VAL A 10 -6.47 1.56 -5.55
CA VAL A 10 -7.05 2.89 -5.34
C VAL A 10 -8.22 2.84 -4.35
N ASN A 11 -9.14 1.89 -4.52
CA ASN A 11 -10.30 1.76 -3.65
C ASN A 11 -9.90 1.39 -2.22
N PHE A 12 -8.88 0.53 -2.04
CA PHE A 12 -8.28 0.26 -0.74
C PHE A 12 -7.69 1.53 -0.10
N LEU A 13 -6.82 2.26 -0.81
CA LEU A 13 -6.18 3.47 -0.28
C LEU A 13 -7.22 4.52 0.13
N ASN A 14 -8.30 4.66 -0.64
CA ASN A 14 -9.41 5.54 -0.30
C ASN A 14 -10.17 5.08 0.95
N ALA A 15 -10.44 3.79 1.09
CA ALA A 15 -11.15 3.23 2.25
C ALA A 15 -10.30 3.23 3.53
N ALA A 16 -8.98 3.17 3.42
CA ALA A 16 -8.08 3.21 4.56
C ALA A 16 -7.98 4.61 5.20
N SER A 17 -8.47 5.67 4.56
CA SER A 17 -8.47 7.06 5.04
C SER A 17 -9.88 7.46 5.49
N PRO A 18 -10.12 8.19 6.61
CA PRO A 18 -9.19 8.95 7.46
C PRO A 18 -8.92 8.27 8.82
N GLY A 19 -7.67 7.89 9.09
CA GLY A 19 -7.26 7.16 10.31
C GLY A 19 -6.05 6.25 10.10
N SER A 20 -5.60 6.12 8.86
CA SER A 20 -4.43 5.34 8.44
C SER A 20 -3.10 6.01 8.78
N CYS A 21 -2.04 5.26 8.53
CA CYS A 21 -0.66 5.70 8.67
C CYS A 21 -0.26 6.71 7.57
N LEU A 22 0.84 7.44 7.77
CA LEU A 22 1.32 8.49 6.87
C LEU A 22 1.57 7.98 5.44
N ALA A 23 2.02 6.74 5.29
CA ALA A 23 2.26 6.12 3.98
C ALA A 23 1.00 6.05 3.11
N VAL A 24 -0.18 5.77 3.70
CA VAL A 24 -1.44 5.75 2.94
C VAL A 24 -1.78 7.16 2.46
N GLN A 25 -1.60 8.17 3.32
CA GLN A 25 -1.86 9.55 2.98
C GLN A 25 -0.93 10.05 1.86
N LEU A 26 0.36 9.78 1.95
CA LEU A 26 1.34 10.12 0.90
C LEU A 26 0.99 9.46 -0.44
N ALA A 27 0.56 8.21 -0.43
CA ALA A 27 0.12 7.53 -1.64
C ALA A 27 -1.12 8.19 -2.26
N GLN A 28 -2.10 8.56 -1.44
CA GLN A 28 -3.29 9.28 -1.93
C GLN A 28 -2.94 10.64 -2.52
N ASP A 29 -2.04 11.39 -1.90
CA ASP A 29 -1.65 12.71 -2.38
C ASP A 29 -0.92 12.62 -3.71
N HIS A 30 -0.01 11.66 -3.86
CA HIS A 30 0.61 11.34 -5.15
C HIS A 30 -0.40 10.98 -6.25
N LEU A 31 -1.45 10.21 -5.93
CA LEU A 31 -2.52 9.91 -6.90
C LEU A 31 -3.31 11.16 -7.28
N LYS A 32 -3.58 12.07 -6.32
CA LYS A 32 -4.24 13.36 -6.60
C LYS A 32 -3.39 14.27 -7.47
N GLU A 33 -2.07 14.21 -7.34
CA GLU A 33 -1.11 14.91 -8.20
C GLU A 33 -0.99 14.30 -9.61
N GLY A 34 -1.71 13.21 -9.88
CA GLY A 34 -1.75 12.57 -11.20
C GLY A 34 -0.72 11.48 -11.42
N LYS A 35 0.03 11.05 -10.39
CA LYS A 35 0.89 9.87 -10.50
C LYS A 35 0.05 8.61 -10.65
N SER A 36 0.52 7.68 -11.47
CA SER A 36 -0.10 6.36 -11.64
C SER A 36 0.27 5.40 -10.50
N ILE A 37 -0.51 4.32 -10.37
CA ILE A 37 -0.21 3.22 -9.43
C ILE A 37 1.17 2.60 -9.71
N LYS A 38 1.56 2.50 -10.98
CA LYS A 38 2.88 2.02 -11.37
C LYS A 38 3.99 2.94 -10.88
N GLU A 39 3.80 4.26 -10.97
CA GLU A 39 4.75 5.26 -10.48
C GLU A 39 4.87 5.23 -8.95
N LEU A 40 3.78 5.00 -8.22
CA LEU A 40 3.83 4.84 -6.75
C LEU A 40 4.77 3.72 -6.29
N PHE A 41 4.76 2.60 -7.00
CA PHE A 41 5.54 1.40 -6.67
C PHE A 41 6.84 1.30 -7.48
N THR A 42 7.22 2.36 -8.19
CA THR A 42 8.51 2.38 -8.88
C THR A 42 9.61 2.40 -7.83
N LYS A 43 10.41 1.34 -7.83
CA LYS A 43 11.53 1.19 -6.91
C LYS A 43 12.57 2.27 -7.21
N HIS A 44 12.83 3.17 -6.26
CA HIS A 44 13.97 4.05 -6.34
C HIS A 44 15.18 3.33 -5.74
N SER A 45 16.23 3.14 -6.55
CA SER A 45 17.52 2.65 -6.08
C SER A 45 18.11 3.67 -5.11
N SER A 46 18.55 3.19 -3.93
CA SER A 46 19.25 4.00 -2.95
C SER A 46 20.43 4.76 -3.59
N PRO A 47 20.58 6.08 -3.37
CA PRO A 47 21.77 6.80 -3.80
C PRO A 47 23.06 6.36 -3.07
N PHE A 48 22.95 5.51 -2.04
CA PHE A 48 24.06 5.09 -1.20
C PHE A 48 24.65 3.72 -1.55
N GLY A 49 24.16 3.03 -2.58
CA GLY A 49 24.81 1.82 -3.10
C GLY A 49 24.95 0.64 -2.12
N ILE A 50 24.16 0.62 -1.05
CA ILE A 50 24.21 -0.45 -0.03
C ILE A 50 23.25 -1.57 -0.43
N THR A 51 23.77 -2.53 -1.21
CA THR A 51 23.22 -3.89 -1.48
C THR A 51 21.82 -3.96 -2.12
N ASP A 52 21.60 -5.02 -2.90
CA ASP A 52 20.50 -5.24 -3.87
C ASP A 52 19.04 -5.20 -3.36
N GLU A 53 18.78 -4.76 -2.13
CA GLU A 53 17.46 -4.89 -1.48
C GLU A 53 16.89 -3.62 -0.84
N ALA A 54 17.65 -2.52 -0.75
CA ALA A 54 17.14 -1.27 -0.17
C ALA A 54 16.30 -0.48 -1.19
N VAL A 55 15.06 -0.92 -1.37
CA VAL A 55 14.03 -0.24 -2.17
C VAL A 55 13.34 0.82 -1.31
N TYR A 56 13.62 2.09 -1.57
CA TYR A 56 12.88 3.18 -0.97
C TYR A 56 11.64 3.51 -1.80
N GLY A 57 10.53 3.82 -1.13
CA GLY A 57 9.23 4.09 -1.74
C GLY A 57 8.09 3.26 -1.15
N HIS A 58 6.92 3.39 -1.78
CA HIS A 58 5.73 2.65 -1.36
C HIS A 58 5.86 1.18 -1.74
N TYR A 59 5.25 0.32 -0.94
CA TYR A 59 5.10 -1.09 -1.27
C TYR A 59 3.70 -1.58 -0.90
N ILE A 60 3.29 -2.64 -1.57
CA ILE A 60 2.05 -3.35 -1.27
C ILE A 60 2.29 -4.85 -1.39
N LYS A 61 1.83 -5.61 -0.40
CA LYS A 61 1.76 -7.06 -0.45
C LYS A 61 0.33 -7.47 -0.14
N ALA A 62 -0.25 -8.28 -1.02
CA ALA A 62 -1.61 -8.78 -0.84
C ALA A 62 -1.60 -10.31 -0.73
N HIS A 63 -2.26 -10.81 0.30
CA HIS A 63 -2.52 -12.23 0.50
C HIS A 63 -4.03 -12.48 0.40
N LYS A 64 -4.45 -13.35 -0.51
CA LYS A 64 -5.88 -13.65 -0.72
C LYS A 64 -6.37 -14.62 0.35
N LEU A 65 -7.40 -14.22 1.08
CA LEU A 65 -8.05 -15.03 2.12
C LEU A 65 -9.29 -15.75 1.58
N SER A 66 -10.04 -15.11 0.69
CA SER A 66 -11.17 -15.70 -0.04
C SER A 66 -11.31 -15.05 -1.41
N GLU A 67 -12.34 -15.37 -2.20
CA GLU A 67 -12.54 -14.84 -3.56
C GLU A 67 -12.39 -13.30 -3.62
N LYS A 68 -12.93 -12.62 -2.61
CA LYS A 68 -13.04 -11.16 -2.53
C LYS A 68 -12.44 -10.54 -1.27
N ARG A 69 -11.84 -11.34 -0.39
CA ARG A 69 -11.22 -10.88 0.86
C ARG A 69 -9.71 -11.07 0.83
N TYR A 70 -8.98 -10.04 1.24
CA TYR A 70 -7.52 -9.98 1.19
C TYR A 70 -6.96 -9.44 2.50
N GLN A 71 -5.80 -9.95 2.89
CA GLN A 71 -4.92 -9.28 3.83
C GLN A 71 -3.92 -8.44 3.02
N ILE A 72 -3.93 -7.12 3.24
CA ILE A 72 -3.09 -6.16 2.54
C ILE A 72 -2.10 -5.56 3.53
N GLU A 73 -0.82 -5.78 3.31
CA GLU A 73 0.26 -5.03 3.95
C GLU A 73 0.66 -3.89 3.03
N PHE A 74 0.60 -2.67 3.55
CA PHE A 74 0.93 -1.46 2.79
C PHE A 74 1.79 -0.54 3.65
N GLY A 75 2.81 0.06 3.04
CA GLY A 75 3.69 0.99 3.72
C GLY A 75 4.60 1.73 2.77
N CYS A 76 5.46 2.55 3.36
CA CYS A 76 6.49 3.30 2.66
C CYS A 76 7.80 3.23 3.46
N HIS A 77 8.91 2.94 2.78
CA HIS A 77 10.24 3.06 3.35
C HIS A 77 10.90 4.33 2.83
N ALA A 78 11.14 5.29 3.72
CA ALA A 78 11.91 6.50 3.41
C ALA A 78 13.43 6.26 3.56
N GLY A 79 13.82 5.17 4.25
CA GLY A 79 15.19 4.80 4.52
C GLY A 79 15.29 3.39 5.12
N PRO A 80 16.50 2.88 5.37
CA PRO A 80 16.72 1.53 5.91
C PRO A 80 16.25 1.39 7.36
N LEU A 81 16.15 2.52 8.07
CA LEU A 81 15.72 2.62 9.47
C LEU A 81 14.51 3.55 9.60
N ALA A 82 13.80 3.83 8.50
CA ALA A 82 12.70 4.79 8.48
C ALA A 82 11.55 4.26 7.62
N GLY A 83 10.43 3.93 8.26
CA GLY A 83 9.27 3.40 7.59
C GLY A 83 7.96 3.64 8.36
N ASP A 84 6.87 3.72 7.61
CA ASP A 84 5.52 3.81 8.14
C ASP A 84 4.58 2.93 7.32
N GLY A 85 3.64 2.26 7.98
CA GLY A 85 2.68 1.39 7.30
C GLY A 85 1.75 0.63 8.24
N GLY A 86 1.08 -0.37 7.67
CA GLY A 86 0.17 -1.22 8.40
C GLY A 86 -0.27 -2.45 7.64
N THR A 87 -1.20 -3.17 8.24
CA THR A 87 -1.86 -4.34 7.66
C THR A 87 -3.36 -4.20 7.82
N TRP A 88 -4.10 -4.48 6.75
CA TRP A 88 -5.55 -4.40 6.68
C TRP A 88 -6.15 -5.71 6.22
N ILE A 89 -7.35 -6.02 6.68
CA ILE A 89 -8.22 -7.01 6.09
C ILE A 89 -9.27 -6.27 5.26
N VAL A 90 -9.26 -6.50 3.96
CA VAL A 90 -10.06 -5.75 2.99
C VAL A 90 -10.96 -6.70 2.22
N GLU A 91 -12.23 -6.36 2.14
CA GLU A 91 -13.22 -7.10 1.33
C GLU A 91 -13.75 -6.21 0.22
N PHE A 92 -13.77 -6.75 -1.00
CA PHE A 92 -14.24 -6.07 -2.20
C PHE A 92 -15.58 -6.65 -2.67
N ASP A 93 -16.44 -5.84 -3.25
CA ASP A 93 -17.61 -6.35 -3.96
C ASP A 93 -17.27 -6.85 -5.38
N LYS A 94 -18.30 -7.18 -6.15
CA LYS A 94 -18.18 -7.59 -7.56
C LYS A 94 -17.62 -6.48 -8.47
N ASP A 95 -17.79 -5.22 -8.08
CA ASP A 95 -17.37 -4.03 -8.83
C ASP A 95 -16.03 -3.46 -8.31
N ASP A 96 -15.33 -4.24 -7.47
CA ASP A 96 -14.07 -3.90 -6.81
C ASP A 96 -14.16 -2.72 -5.82
N LYS A 97 -15.36 -2.34 -5.36
CA LYS A 97 -15.52 -1.37 -4.28
C LYS A 97 -15.25 -2.04 -2.94
N VAL A 98 -14.66 -1.30 -2.02
CA VAL A 98 -14.38 -1.81 -0.66
C VAL A 98 -15.67 -1.78 0.15
N VAL A 99 -16.07 -2.94 0.68
CA VAL A 99 -17.23 -3.11 1.57
C VAL A 99 -16.84 -3.29 3.03
N SER A 100 -15.60 -3.72 3.29
CA SER A 100 -14.97 -3.72 4.62
C SER A 100 -13.47 -3.43 4.52
N CYS A 101 -12.92 -2.69 5.48
CA CYS A 101 -11.50 -2.32 5.55
C CYS A 101 -11.06 -2.16 7.01
N ASP A 102 -10.64 -3.26 7.63
CA ASP A 102 -10.25 -3.28 9.03
C ASP A 102 -8.73 -3.24 9.18
N GLN A 103 -8.18 -2.23 9.86
CA GLN A 103 -6.77 -2.21 10.19
C GLN A 103 -6.49 -3.20 11.33
N VAL A 104 -5.65 -4.20 11.07
CA VAL A 104 -5.26 -5.23 12.04
C VAL A 104 -3.85 -5.07 12.58
N GLY A 105 -3.06 -4.17 11.97
CA GLY A 105 -1.72 -3.83 12.44
C GLY A 105 -1.26 -2.48 11.92
N ARG A 106 -0.45 -1.80 12.73
CA ARG A 106 0.24 -0.56 12.37
C ARG A 106 1.68 -0.64 12.86
N TRP A 107 2.60 -0.10 12.08
CA TRP A 107 4.00 0.00 12.46
C TRP A 107 4.58 1.35 12.02
N ILE A 108 5.53 1.82 12.81
CA ILE A 108 6.41 2.96 12.54
C ILE A 108 7.79 2.56 13.03
N SER A 109 8.82 2.73 12.21
CA SER A 109 10.20 2.29 12.49
C SER A 109 11.18 3.36 12.12
#